data_AF-A0A7S2DT60-F1
#
_entry.id   AF-A0A7S2DT60-F1
#
_cell.length_a   1.000
_cell.length_b   1.000
_cell.length_c   1.000
_cell.angle_alpha   90.00
_cell.angle_beta   90.00
_cell.angle_gamma   90.00
#
_symmetry.space_group_name_H-M   'P 1'
#
loop_
_entity.id
_entity.type
_entity.pdbx_description
1 polymer ?
#
loop_
_entity_poly.entity_id
_entity_poly.type
_entity_poly.pdbx_seq_one_letter_code
_entity_poly.pdbx_strand_id
1 'polypeptide(L)'
;SRLVSELSWKLTSMSKRERGDLLTADSQLSLPRWLYERLKSTPLDTYAPLLLTRPDFLCICVPPQHSPAGRRGYIAELRNSHGLDAELSFAPHAVLVRSRPKDVGALPGVRECSAHVQDAVQQYGVSLLPPVDAHSRVLDACAAPGGKSRALLS
;
A
#
# COMPACT_ATOMS: atom_id res chain seq x y z
N SER A 1 5.42 -37.59 -9.02
CA SER A 1 4.66 -38.76 -8.52
C SER A 1 3.29 -38.76 -9.18
N ARG A 2 2.70 -39.94 -9.44
CA ARG A 2 1.40 -40.06 -10.14
C ARG A 2 0.26 -39.27 -9.48
N LEU A 3 0.25 -39.23 -8.15
CA LEU A 3 -0.75 -38.53 -7.35
C LEU A 3 -0.76 -37.01 -7.59
N VAL A 4 0.41 -36.38 -7.71
CA VAL A 4 0.52 -34.93 -7.99
C VAL A 4 -0.04 -34.61 -9.38
N SER A 5 0.27 -35.46 -10.37
CA SER A 5 -0.25 -35.30 -11.74
C SER A 5 -1.76 -35.47 -11.82
N GLU A 6 -2.32 -36.48 -11.13
CA GLU A 6 -3.77 -36.70 -11.07
C GLU A 6 -4.51 -35.56 -10.37
N LEU A 7 -3.98 -35.05 -9.24
CA LEU A 7 -4.55 -33.89 -8.54
C LEU A 7 -4.46 -32.61 -9.39
N SER A 8 -3.32 -32.38 -10.04
CA SER A 8 -3.14 -31.21 -10.91
C SER A 8 -4.14 -31.26 -12.07
N TRP A 9 -4.29 -32.41 -12.73
CA TRP A 9 -5.25 -32.57 -13.83
C TRP A 9 -6.68 -32.27 -13.37
N LYS A 10 -7.08 -32.85 -12.22
CA LYS A 10 -8.42 -32.65 -11.65
C LYS A 10 -8.69 -31.18 -11.30
N LEU A 11 -7.71 -30.46 -10.75
CA LEU A 11 -7.85 -29.03 -10.46
C LEU A 11 -7.94 -28.17 -11.73
N THR A 12 -7.17 -28.53 -12.77
CA THR A 12 -7.18 -27.80 -14.04
C THR A 12 -8.40 -28.09 -14.91
N SER A 13 -9.03 -29.25 -14.78
CA SER A 13 -10.23 -29.61 -15.54
C SER A 13 -11.51 -28.96 -14.98
N MET A 14 -11.48 -28.46 -13.75
CA MET A 14 -12.59 -27.72 -13.15
C MET A 14 -12.67 -26.27 -13.65
N SER A 15 -13.88 -25.81 -13.94
CA SER A 15 -14.17 -24.40 -14.20
C SER A 15 -13.89 -23.53 -12.96
N LYS A 16 -13.80 -22.21 -13.15
CA LYS A 16 -13.66 -21.25 -12.04
C LYS A 16 -14.82 -21.33 -11.05
N ARG A 17 -16.04 -21.57 -11.56
CA ARG A 17 -17.26 -21.69 -10.74
C ARG A 17 -17.19 -22.95 -9.87
N GLU A 18 -16.94 -24.12 -10.47
CA GLU A 18 -16.85 -25.38 -9.74
C GLU A 18 -15.75 -25.34 -8.67
N ARG A 19 -14.63 -24.67 -8.95
CA ARG A 19 -13.59 -24.45 -7.93
C ARG A 19 -14.05 -23.56 -6.79
N GLY A 20 -14.82 -22.50 -7.09
CA GLY A 20 -15.38 -21.61 -6.07
C GLY A 20 -16.39 -22.31 -5.16
N ASP A 21 -17.24 -23.16 -5.74
CA ASP A 21 -18.30 -23.88 -5.01
C ASP A 21 -17.75 -24.91 -4.01
N LEU A 22 -16.51 -25.39 -4.21
CA LEU A 22 -15.82 -26.26 -3.24
C LEU A 22 -15.24 -25.51 -2.04
N LEU A 23 -15.10 -24.19 -2.11
CA LEU A 23 -14.49 -23.39 -1.07
C LEU A 23 -15.52 -22.94 -0.04
N THR A 24 -15.14 -23.00 1.23
CA THR A 24 -15.88 -22.33 2.30
C THR A 24 -15.85 -20.80 2.09
N ALA A 25 -16.78 -20.08 2.70
CA ALA A 25 -16.84 -18.61 2.60
C ALA A 25 -15.51 -17.94 3.02
N ASP A 26 -14.86 -18.44 4.08
CA ASP A 26 -13.55 -17.94 4.52
C ASP A 26 -12.44 -18.18 3.46
N SER A 27 -12.45 -19.35 2.82
CA SER A 27 -11.48 -19.73 1.79
C SER A 27 -11.67 -18.94 0.50
N GLN A 28 -12.92 -18.63 0.11
CA GLN A 28 -13.20 -17.75 -1.04
C GLN A 28 -12.61 -16.35 -0.84
N LEU A 29 -12.56 -15.88 0.40
CA LEU A 29 -11.97 -14.60 0.78
C LEU A 29 -10.47 -14.66 1.11
N SER A 30 -9.83 -15.83 0.95
CA SER A 30 -8.43 -16.07 1.37
C SER A 30 -8.14 -15.66 2.83
N LEU A 31 -9.14 -15.80 3.71
CA LEU A 31 -9.01 -15.50 5.12
C LEU A 31 -8.86 -16.79 5.93
N PRO A 32 -7.99 -16.83 6.95
CA PRO A 32 -8.04 -17.93 7.91
C PRO A 32 -9.38 -17.88 8.65
N ARG A 33 -9.95 -19.06 8.95
CA ARG A 33 -11.29 -19.20 9.56
C ARG A 33 -11.52 -18.28 10.77
N TRP A 34 -10.55 -18.20 11.68
CA TRP A 34 -10.68 -17.37 12.89
C TRP A 34 -10.86 -15.87 12.58
N LEU A 35 -10.24 -15.37 11.50
CA LEU A 35 -10.33 -13.97 11.10
C LEU A 35 -11.65 -13.69 10.40
N TYR A 36 -12.08 -14.60 9.52
CA TYR A 36 -13.41 -14.55 8.92
C TYR A 36 -14.51 -14.49 9.99
N GLU A 37 -14.46 -15.39 10.98
CA GLU A 37 -15.44 -15.44 12.07
C GLU A 37 -15.49 -14.13 12.89
N ARG A 38 -14.36 -13.44 13.05
CA ARG A 38 -14.31 -12.13 13.72
C ARG A 38 -14.86 -11.00 12.86
N LEU A 39 -14.70 -11.08 11.54
CA LEU A 39 -15.06 -9.99 10.63
C LEU A 39 -16.47 -10.15 10.04
N LYS A 40 -17.06 -11.36 10.02
CA LYS A 40 -18.35 -11.62 9.35
C LYS A 40 -19.54 -10.86 9.94
N SER A 41 -19.42 -10.32 11.16
CA SER A 41 -20.44 -9.46 11.78
C SER A 41 -20.36 -7.99 11.31
N THR A 42 -19.42 -7.66 10.45
CA THR A 42 -19.26 -6.35 9.83
C THR A 42 -19.68 -6.41 8.36
N PRO A 43 -19.65 -5.30 7.58
CA PRO A 43 -19.90 -5.31 6.14
C PRO A 43 -18.78 -6.01 5.31
N LEU A 44 -18.35 -7.20 5.73
CA LEU A 44 -17.20 -7.92 5.17
C LEU A 44 -17.34 -8.12 3.66
N ASP A 45 -18.53 -8.49 3.18
CA ASP A 45 -18.79 -8.67 1.75
C ASP A 45 -18.57 -7.39 0.93
N THR A 46 -18.69 -6.21 1.55
CA THR A 46 -18.46 -4.91 0.90
C THR A 46 -16.97 -4.65 0.65
N TYR A 47 -16.09 -4.99 1.61
CA TYR A 47 -14.67 -4.60 1.54
C TYR A 47 -13.72 -5.79 1.36
N ALA A 48 -14.13 -7.03 1.61
CA ALA A 48 -13.30 -8.21 1.39
C ALA A 48 -12.83 -8.36 -0.06
N PRO A 49 -13.64 -8.05 -1.10
CA PRO A 49 -13.14 -8.02 -2.47
C PRO A 49 -11.97 -7.04 -2.64
N LEU A 50 -11.99 -5.89 -1.95
CA LEU A 50 -10.90 -4.91 -1.96
C LEU A 50 -9.66 -5.43 -1.22
N LEU A 51 -9.83 -6.15 -0.10
CA LEU A 51 -8.71 -6.79 0.60
C LEU A 51 -7.99 -7.84 -0.26
N LEU A 52 -8.75 -8.51 -1.12
CA LEU A 52 -8.22 -9.46 -2.10
C LEU A 52 -7.56 -8.78 -3.30
N THR A 53 -7.93 -7.53 -3.62
CA THR A 53 -7.21 -6.78 -4.63
C THR A 53 -5.82 -6.43 -4.12
N ARG A 54 -4.82 -6.83 -4.89
CA ARG A 54 -3.45 -6.35 -4.67
C ARG A 54 -3.34 -5.00 -5.38
N PRO A 55 -3.17 -3.89 -4.65
CA PRO A 55 -2.99 -2.60 -5.30
C PRO A 55 -1.75 -2.64 -6.19
N ASP A 56 -1.92 -2.27 -7.46
CA ASP A 56 -0.81 -2.09 -8.39
C ASP A 56 -0.28 -0.65 -8.33
N PHE A 57 0.05 -0.22 -7.12
CA PHE A 57 0.69 1.06 -6.89
C PHE A 57 1.66 1.02 -5.71
N LEU A 58 2.61 1.93 -5.72
CA LEU A 58 3.48 2.28 -4.61
C LEU A 58 3.11 3.67 -4.11
N CYS A 59 2.98 3.84 -2.79
CA CYS A 59 2.78 5.17 -2.21
C CYS A 59 4.12 5.77 -1.78
N ILE A 60 4.43 6.95 -2.33
CA ILE A 60 5.59 7.76 -2.00
C ILE A 60 5.13 8.99 -1.22
N CYS A 61 5.81 9.30 -0.12
CA CYS A 61 5.73 10.58 0.55
C CYS A 61 6.74 11.54 -0.09
N VAL A 62 6.26 12.70 -0.52
CA VAL A 62 7.02 13.81 -1.09
C VAL A 62 6.85 15.02 -0.17
N PRO A 63 7.72 15.18 0.85
CA PRO A 63 7.66 16.28 1.80
C PRO A 63 7.93 17.64 1.11
N PRO A 64 7.23 18.71 1.52
CA PRO A 64 7.36 20.02 0.89
C PRO A 64 8.75 20.63 1.09
N GLN A 65 9.43 20.35 2.22
CA GLN A 65 10.74 20.92 2.52
C GLN A 65 11.85 20.42 1.59
N HIS A 66 11.64 19.29 0.90
CA HIS A 66 12.60 18.72 -0.04
C HIS A 66 12.10 18.71 -1.50
N SER A 67 10.95 19.33 -1.78
CA SER A 67 10.37 19.36 -3.12
C SER A 67 9.79 20.73 -3.43
N PRO A 68 10.58 21.65 -4.03
CA PRO A 68 10.13 22.99 -4.38
C PRO A 68 8.94 23.00 -5.34
N ALA A 69 8.88 22.06 -6.28
CA ALA A 69 7.77 21.87 -7.22
C ALA A 69 6.63 21.01 -6.64
N GLY A 70 6.79 20.52 -5.40
CA GLY A 70 5.84 19.69 -4.67
C GLY A 70 5.46 18.39 -5.39
N ARG A 71 4.38 17.76 -4.92
CA ARG A 71 3.85 16.51 -5.48
C ARG A 71 3.57 16.57 -6.98
N ARG A 72 3.10 17.71 -7.49
CA ARG A 72 2.79 17.89 -8.91
C ARG A 72 4.06 17.90 -9.77
N GLY A 73 5.11 18.56 -9.30
CA GLY A 73 6.43 18.48 -9.94
C GLY A 73 6.99 17.07 -9.92
N TYR A 74 6.89 16.38 -8.79
CA TYR A 74 7.32 14.99 -8.66
C TYR A 74 6.59 14.05 -9.64
N ILE A 75 5.27 14.20 -9.80
CA ILE A 75 4.49 13.44 -10.80
C ILE A 75 4.95 13.75 -12.22
N ALA A 76 5.25 15.02 -12.54
CA ALA A 76 5.75 15.39 -13.85
C ALA A 76 7.13 14.77 -14.13
N GLU A 77 8.03 14.77 -13.14
CA GLU A 77 9.35 14.12 -13.24
C GLU A 77 9.23 12.61 -13.46
N LEU A 78 8.37 11.93 -12.68
CA LEU A 78 8.12 10.49 -12.86
C LEU A 78 7.65 10.16 -14.28
N ARG A 79 6.72 10.95 -14.82
CA ARG A 79 6.19 10.73 -16.17
C ARG A 79 7.23 11.02 -17.25
N ASN A 80 7.90 12.17 -17.15
CA ASN A 80 8.78 12.66 -18.22
C ASN A 80 10.13 11.95 -18.25
N SER A 81 10.69 11.64 -17.08
CA SER A 81 12.07 11.12 -16.97
C SER A 81 12.13 9.62 -16.69
N HIS A 82 11.07 9.05 -16.10
CA HIS A 82 11.05 7.63 -15.73
C HIS A 82 9.97 6.81 -16.46
N GLY A 83 9.08 7.46 -17.23
CA GLY A 83 7.97 6.78 -17.91
C GLY A 83 6.99 6.12 -16.94
N LEU A 84 6.92 6.60 -15.69
CA LEU A 84 6.05 6.06 -14.65
C LEU A 84 4.81 6.91 -14.52
N ASP A 85 3.64 6.28 -14.61
CA ASP A 85 2.39 6.97 -14.33
C ASP A 85 2.20 7.14 -12.81
N ALA A 86 1.68 8.30 -12.43
CA ALA A 86 1.48 8.65 -11.04
C ALA A 86 0.33 9.64 -10.84
N GLU A 87 -0.31 9.56 -9.69
CA GLU A 87 -1.43 10.43 -9.30
C GLU A 87 -1.31 10.90 -7.86
N LEU A 88 -2.06 11.96 -7.54
CA LEU A 88 -2.16 12.43 -6.16
C LEU A 88 -2.99 11.44 -5.34
N SER A 89 -2.55 11.18 -4.11
CA SER A 89 -3.38 10.49 -3.11
C SER A 89 -4.11 11.49 -2.22
N PHE A 90 -5.03 10.97 -1.41
CA PHE A 90 -5.77 11.74 -0.41
C PHE A 90 -4.88 12.33 0.69
N ALA A 91 -3.74 11.68 1.01
CA ALA A 91 -2.83 12.19 2.03
C ALA A 91 -2.01 13.40 1.50
N PRO A 92 -1.73 14.43 2.34
CA PRO A 92 -1.18 15.72 1.88
C PRO A 92 0.16 15.66 1.14
N HIS A 93 0.97 14.64 1.42
CA HIS A 93 2.31 14.45 0.83
C HIS A 93 2.41 13.20 -0.03
N ALA A 94 1.30 12.47 -0.23
CA ALA A 94 1.32 11.20 -0.93
C ALA A 94 1.15 11.35 -2.44
N VAL A 95 1.98 10.60 -3.17
CA VAL A 95 1.89 10.31 -4.61
C VAL A 95 1.75 8.79 -4.78
N LEU A 96 0.79 8.35 -5.59
CA LEU A 96 0.62 6.94 -5.97
C LEU A 96 1.30 6.72 -7.30
N VAL A 97 2.32 5.87 -7.33
CA VAL A 97 3.05 5.48 -8.55
C VAL A 97 2.50 4.14 -9.03
N ARG A 98 1.97 4.09 -10.25
CA ARG A 98 1.36 2.89 -10.86
C ARG A 98 2.43 1.89 -11.32
N SER A 99 2.01 0.66 -11.65
CA SER A 99 2.89 -0.39 -12.19
C SER A 99 4.11 -0.63 -11.31
N ARG A 100 3.86 -0.87 -10.02
CA ARG A 100 4.81 -0.81 -8.89
C ARG A 100 6.28 -0.98 -9.33
N PRO A 101 7.12 0.06 -9.19
CA PRO A 101 8.50 0.03 -9.71
C PRO A 101 9.31 -1.08 -9.06
N LYS A 102 10.13 -1.76 -9.87
CA LYS A 102 10.96 -2.89 -9.42
C LYS A 102 12.10 -2.45 -8.51
N ASP A 103 12.70 -1.29 -8.80
CA ASP A 103 13.71 -0.66 -7.96
C ASP A 103 13.14 0.65 -7.40
N VAL A 104 12.80 0.63 -6.12
CA VAL A 104 12.29 1.79 -5.39
C VAL A 104 13.39 2.85 -5.20
N GLY A 105 14.66 2.43 -5.08
CA GLY A 105 15.79 3.35 -4.92
C GLY A 105 16.13 4.12 -6.19
N ALA A 106 15.59 3.71 -7.35
CA ALA A 106 15.73 4.44 -8.60
C ALA A 106 14.71 5.58 -8.76
N LEU A 107 13.73 5.69 -7.85
CA LEU A 107 12.78 6.79 -7.87
C LEU A 107 13.45 8.09 -7.41
N PRO A 108 13.09 9.24 -8.01
CA PRO A 108 13.66 10.53 -7.64
C PRO A 108 13.63 10.77 -6.13
N GLY A 109 14.75 11.17 -5.55
CA GLY A 109 14.82 11.57 -4.15
C GLY A 109 14.74 10.45 -3.11
N VAL A 110 14.50 9.19 -3.51
CA VAL A 110 14.43 8.09 -2.54
C VAL A 110 15.81 7.76 -1.97
N ARG A 111 16.85 7.73 -2.80
CA ARG A 111 18.23 7.49 -2.36
C ARG A 111 18.78 8.67 -1.56
N GLU A 112 18.40 9.88 -1.93
CA GLU A 112 18.79 11.13 -1.29
C GLU A 112 18.01 11.40 0.00
N CYS A 113 17.07 10.51 0.36
CA CYS A 113 16.18 10.69 1.50
C CYS A 113 15.44 12.03 1.44
N SER A 114 15.04 12.49 0.26
CA SER A 114 14.14 13.64 0.04
C SER A 114 12.71 13.20 -0.29
N ALA A 115 12.51 11.95 -0.69
CA ALA A 115 11.22 11.26 -0.76
C ALA A 115 11.35 9.85 -0.13
N HIS A 116 10.24 9.22 0.27
CA HIS A 116 10.30 7.89 0.88
C HIS A 116 9.02 7.08 0.67
N VAL A 117 9.13 5.75 0.69
CA VAL A 117 7.95 4.87 0.65
C VAL A 117 7.21 4.94 1.98
N GLN A 118 5.93 5.27 1.92
CA GLN A 118 5.06 5.24 3.08
C GLN A 118 3.60 5.16 2.65
N ASP A 119 2.81 4.32 3.29
CA ASP A 119 1.38 4.20 3.03
C ASP A 119 0.63 5.52 3.27
N ALA A 120 -0.37 5.82 2.43
CA ALA A 120 -1.12 7.07 2.48
C ALA A 120 -1.89 7.25 3.80
N VAL A 121 -2.45 6.19 4.38
CA VAL A 121 -3.15 6.27 5.67
C VAL A 121 -2.17 6.63 6.78
N GLN A 122 -0.95 6.10 6.73
CA GLN A 122 0.08 6.46 7.71
C GLN A 122 0.54 7.91 7.59
N GLN A 123 0.66 8.42 6.36
CA GLN A 123 0.96 9.84 6.12
C GLN A 123 -0.18 10.74 6.64
N TYR A 124 -1.43 10.35 6.34
CA TYR A 124 -2.61 11.08 6.78
C TYR A 124 -2.75 11.10 8.30
N GLY A 125 -2.44 9.99 8.97
CA GLY A 125 -2.49 9.91 10.43
C GLY A 125 -1.61 10.94 11.14
N VAL A 126 -0.47 11.33 10.55
CA VAL A 126 0.39 12.39 11.10
C VAL A 126 -0.28 13.77 10.99
N SER A 127 -1.01 14.03 9.90
CA SER A 127 -1.76 15.29 9.72
C SER A 127 -2.94 15.47 10.67
N LEU A 128 -3.35 14.40 11.38
CA LEU A 128 -4.39 14.45 12.40
C LEU A 128 -3.84 14.80 13.79
N LEU A 129 -2.52 14.83 13.97
CA LEU A 129 -1.91 15.22 15.24
C LEU A 129 -1.99 16.75 15.42
N PRO A 130 -2.03 17.25 16.67
CA PRO A 130 -1.88 18.67 16.94
C PRO A 130 -0.59 19.21 16.32
N PRO A 131 -0.54 20.51 15.93
CA PRO A 131 0.67 21.13 15.44
C PRO A 131 1.85 20.89 16.39
N VAL A 132 2.93 20.33 15.85
CA VAL A 132 4.20 20.11 16.54
C VAL A 132 5.15 21.21 16.10
N ASP A 133 5.77 21.90 17.06
CA ASP A 133 6.77 22.94 16.80
C ASP A 133 8.19 22.48 17.19
N ALA A 134 9.16 23.36 16.98
CA ALA A 134 10.56 23.09 17.29
C ALA A 134 10.86 22.86 18.80
N HIS A 135 9.93 23.18 19.69
CA HIS A 135 10.08 23.04 21.14
C HIS A 135 9.29 21.85 21.72
N SER A 136 8.48 21.22 20.89
CA SER A 136 7.64 20.09 21.25
C SER A 136 8.47 18.86 21.56
N ARG A 137 8.07 18.13 22.62
CA ARG A 137 8.62 16.81 22.95
C ARG A 137 7.63 15.75 22.53
N VAL A 138 7.99 14.98 21.50
CA VAL A 138 7.12 13.97 20.90
C VAL A 138 7.71 12.58 21.10
N LEU A 139 6.86 11.63 21.51
CA LEU A 139 7.21 10.22 21.61
C LEU A 139 6.52 9.43 20.50
N ASP A 140 7.30 8.88 19.57
CA ASP A 140 6.83 7.83 18.65
C ASP A 140 7.11 6.46 19.29
N ALA A 141 6.14 5.96 20.08
CA ALA A 141 6.32 4.77 20.91
C ALA A 141 6.57 3.48 20.10
N CYS A 142 6.19 3.45 18.82
CA CYS A 142 6.35 2.33 17.91
C CYS A 142 7.06 2.77 16.63
N ALA A 143 8.19 3.46 16.80
CA ALA A 143 8.83 4.21 15.72
C ALA A 143 9.26 3.36 14.53
N ALA A 144 9.76 2.13 14.74
CA ALA A 144 10.32 1.33 13.65
C ALA A 144 9.29 1.07 12.52
N PRO A 145 9.65 1.24 11.24
CA PRO A 145 10.98 1.59 10.71
C PRO A 145 11.32 3.10 10.65
N GLY A 146 10.42 4.00 11.07
CA GLY A 146 10.71 5.43 11.29
C GLY A 146 9.91 6.40 10.42
N GLY A 147 9.02 5.92 9.55
CA GLY A 147 8.32 6.79 8.59
C GLY A 147 7.46 7.88 9.22
N LYS A 148 6.82 7.61 10.36
CA LYS A 148 6.00 8.61 11.08
C LYS A 148 6.86 9.61 11.83
N SER A 149 7.90 9.15 12.54
CA SER A 149 8.93 10.01 13.13
C SER A 149 9.53 10.97 12.09
N ARG A 150 9.86 10.49 10.89
CA ARG A 150 10.35 11.34 9.80
C ARG A 150 9.32 12.38 9.36
N ALA A 151 8.06 11.98 9.21
CA ALA A 151 6.98 12.90 8.84
C ALA A 151 6.71 13.98 9.91
N LEU A 152 6.94 13.68 11.19
CA LEU A 152 6.85 14.66 12.29
C LEU A 152 7.99 15.69 12.27
N LEU A 153 9.15 15.33 11.71
CA LEU A 153 10.33 16.18 11.58
C LEU A 153 10.41 16.89 10.22
N SER A 154 9.39 16.71 9.38
CA SER A 154 9.31 17.25 8.03
C SER A 154 8.68 18.63 8.02
#